data_AF-A0AAP5J8U8-F1
#
_entry.id   AF-A0AAP5J8U8-F1
#
_cell.length_a   1.000
_cell.length_b   1.000
_cell.length_c   1.000
_cell.angle_alpha   90.00
_cell.angle_beta   90.00
_cell.angle_gamma   90.00
#
_symmetry.space_group_name_H-M   'P 1'
#
loop_
_entity.id
_entity.type
_entity.pdbx_description
1 polymer ?
#
loop_
_entity_poly.entity_id
_entity_poly.type
_entity_poly.pdbx_seq_one_letter_code
_entity_poly.pdbx_strand_id
1 'polypeptide(L)'
;MAIRKGKDGNWVVDISNGFDPITLKQRRLVRKGYKTKKEAIEAEHYLRSVELKERFYGAKITISILYELLKEEDSINHRKASYINTQDNNYNKHIKDYFSMVDNVGKLTYEDIYQFREHLRQKVAKNSDKPLSTNTINKIMILLKKIFDVGLRKGYYSSNPAKLIKKLPIEKTKMQFWTVKEFQKFLTLFEPEEYNIKLLFTVLFFTGLRLGEALALTWQDIDFSSNTIHITKSVYVNKGVTHISTTKTKAGTRRIVINKKLSQELQDWEKRQKHLLEQFTNNSLTLQVFQNSPITITKNAIEKQYKKIIERDSTLKKIRIHDFRHSHASLLINQGEDYLVVKERLGHASITTTIDTYSHLYPSKQKDLADKLDDLL
;
A
#
# COMPACT_ATOMS: atom_id res chain seq x y z
N MET A 1 -13.08 46.66 -13.05
CA MET A 1 -13.62 45.76 -12.01
C MET A 1 -14.06 44.47 -12.69
N ALA A 2 -13.63 43.31 -12.18
CA ALA A 2 -13.99 42.01 -12.75
C ALA A 2 -15.41 41.56 -12.39
N ILE A 3 -16.04 42.18 -11.39
CA ILE A 3 -17.42 41.91 -10.98
C ILE A 3 -18.23 43.19 -11.13
N ARG A 4 -19.39 43.10 -11.77
CA ARG A 4 -20.34 44.21 -11.91
C ARG A 4 -21.78 43.74 -11.78
N LYS A 5 -22.67 44.64 -11.34
CA LYS A 5 -24.11 44.38 -11.28
C LYS A 5 -24.74 44.64 -12.65
N GLY A 6 -25.52 43.69 -13.15
CA GLY A 6 -26.28 43.78 -14.40
C GLY A 6 -27.54 44.60 -14.25
N LYS A 7 -28.13 45.02 -15.39
CA LYS A 7 -29.40 45.78 -15.42
C LYS A 7 -30.59 44.97 -14.91
N ASP A 8 -30.46 43.65 -14.95
CA ASP A 8 -31.39 42.63 -14.46
C ASP A 8 -31.26 42.35 -12.95
N GLY A 9 -30.39 43.08 -12.24
CA GLY A 9 -30.18 42.93 -10.79
C GLY A 9 -29.20 41.82 -10.41
N ASN A 10 -28.89 40.89 -11.32
CA ASN A 10 -27.92 39.81 -11.13
C ASN A 10 -26.47 40.30 -11.30
N TRP A 11 -25.52 39.56 -10.76
CA TRP A 11 -24.10 39.85 -10.85
C TRP A 11 -23.46 39.15 -12.06
N VAL A 12 -22.49 39.84 -12.65
CA VAL A 12 -21.71 39.42 -13.82
C VAL A 12 -20.24 39.42 -13.47
N VAL A 13 -19.55 38.33 -13.81
CA VAL A 13 -18.10 38.17 -13.73
C VAL A 13 -17.51 38.30 -15.14
N ASP A 14 -16.61 39.25 -15.34
CA ASP A 14 -16.00 39.61 -16.61
C ASP A 14 -14.48 39.78 -16.42
N ILE A 15 -13.73 38.73 -16.78
CA ILE A 15 -12.29 38.63 -16.54
C ILE A 15 -11.55 38.70 -17.87
N SER A 16 -10.49 39.53 -17.94
CA SER A 16 -9.58 39.56 -19.08
C SER A 16 -8.65 38.35 -19.07
N ASN A 17 -8.51 37.65 -20.20
CA ASN A 17 -7.61 36.52 -20.43
C ASN A 17 -6.47 36.92 -21.40
N GLY A 18 -5.86 38.09 -21.16
CA GLY A 18 -4.85 38.66 -22.04
C GLY A 18 -5.34 39.01 -23.46
N PHE A 19 -4.40 39.09 -24.40
CA PHE A 19 -4.64 39.37 -25.81
C PHE A 19 -4.36 38.12 -26.64
N ASP A 20 -5.14 37.95 -27.70
CA ASP A 20 -4.84 36.98 -28.74
C ASP A 20 -3.49 37.34 -29.40
N PRO A 21 -2.49 36.44 -29.43
CA PRO A 21 -1.14 36.78 -29.87
C PRO A 21 -1.04 37.03 -31.39
N ILE A 22 -2.07 36.69 -32.16
CA ILE A 22 -2.11 36.85 -33.62
C ILE A 22 -3.00 38.04 -34.00
N THR A 23 -4.18 38.15 -33.39
CA THR A 23 -5.16 39.20 -33.73
C THR A 23 -5.04 40.45 -32.87
N LEU A 24 -4.23 40.41 -31.81
CA LEU A 24 -4.05 41.48 -30.80
C LEU A 24 -5.36 41.96 -30.16
N LYS A 25 -6.45 41.19 -30.30
CA LYS A 25 -7.74 41.48 -29.67
C LYS A 25 -7.79 40.94 -28.25
N GLN A 26 -8.39 41.71 -27.35
CA GLN A 26 -8.53 41.32 -25.93
C GLN A 26 -9.47 40.13 -25.81
N ARG A 27 -8.99 39.02 -25.21
CA ARG A 27 -9.82 37.85 -24.89
C ARG A 27 -10.45 38.06 -23.52
N ARG A 28 -11.76 37.80 -23.39
CA ARG A 28 -12.49 37.98 -22.12
C ARG A 28 -13.37 36.77 -21.84
N LEU A 29 -13.40 36.34 -20.58
CA LEU A 29 -14.30 35.32 -20.07
C LEU A 29 -15.42 36.01 -19.30
N VAL A 30 -16.66 35.85 -19.77
CA VAL A 30 -17.84 36.48 -19.18
C VAL A 30 -18.83 35.40 -18.73
N ARG A 31 -19.16 35.39 -17.43
CA ARG A 31 -20.22 34.57 -16.85
C ARG A 31 -21.26 35.47 -16.17
N LYS A 32 -22.55 35.17 -16.36
CA LYS A 32 -23.68 36.00 -15.91
C LYS A 32 -24.67 35.16 -15.11
N GLY A 33 -25.49 35.81 -14.29
CA GLY A 33 -26.64 35.17 -13.62
C GLY A 33 -26.43 34.84 -12.14
N TYR A 34 -25.39 35.38 -11.49
CA TYR A 34 -25.17 35.17 -10.05
C TYR A 34 -26.13 36.04 -9.23
N LYS A 35 -26.87 35.45 -8.28
CA LYS A 35 -27.90 36.18 -7.52
C LYS A 35 -27.28 37.07 -6.45
N THR A 36 -26.15 36.64 -5.89
CA THR A 36 -25.44 37.38 -4.85
C THR A 36 -24.04 37.82 -5.27
N LYS A 37 -23.54 38.88 -4.64
CA LYS A 37 -22.15 39.34 -4.83
C LYS A 37 -21.15 38.25 -4.41
N LYS A 38 -21.48 37.46 -3.39
CA LYS A 38 -20.63 36.37 -2.87
C LYS A 38 -20.46 35.25 -3.90
N GLU A 39 -21.54 34.80 -4.52
CA GLU A 39 -21.49 33.80 -5.60
C GLU A 39 -20.65 34.29 -6.80
N ALA A 40 -20.77 35.57 -7.16
CA ALA A 40 -19.95 36.15 -8.22
C ALA A 40 -18.45 36.20 -7.86
N ILE A 41 -18.11 36.43 -6.57
CA ILE A 41 -16.72 36.38 -6.08
C ILE A 41 -16.17 34.96 -6.14
N GLU A 42 -16.93 33.96 -5.69
CA GLU A 42 -16.53 32.56 -5.75
C GLU A 42 -16.33 32.08 -7.19
N ALA A 43 -17.22 32.48 -8.11
CA ALA A 43 -17.08 32.21 -9.53
C ALA A 43 -15.88 32.90 -10.17
N GLU A 44 -15.59 34.16 -9.80
CA GLU A 44 -14.37 34.84 -10.24
C GLU A 44 -13.12 34.06 -9.80
N HIS A 45 -13.07 33.62 -8.54
CA HIS A 45 -11.96 32.84 -8.02
C HIS A 45 -11.77 31.52 -8.76
N TYR A 46 -12.87 30.81 -9.04
CA TYR A 46 -12.83 29.57 -9.81
C TYR A 46 -12.27 29.80 -11.23
N LEU A 47 -12.80 30.77 -11.96
CA LEU A 47 -12.36 31.09 -13.32
C LEU A 47 -10.88 31.47 -13.38
N ARG A 48 -10.40 32.27 -12.44
CA ARG A 48 -9.00 32.71 -12.43
C ARG A 48 -8.00 31.62 -12.04
N SER A 49 -8.36 30.78 -11.06
CA SER A 49 -7.47 29.74 -10.53
C SER A 49 -7.46 28.46 -11.37
N VAL A 50 -8.62 28.05 -11.88
CA VAL A 50 -8.78 26.78 -12.61
C VAL A 50 -8.68 27.00 -14.12
N GLU A 51 -9.43 27.95 -14.68
CA GLU A 51 -9.45 28.16 -16.15
C GLU A 51 -8.23 28.98 -16.62
N LEU A 52 -7.88 30.07 -15.92
CA LEU A 52 -6.82 30.99 -16.35
C LEU A 52 -5.42 30.70 -15.78
N LYS A 53 -5.32 29.86 -14.75
CA LYS A 53 -4.06 29.52 -14.08
C LYS A 53 -3.24 30.74 -13.63
N GLU A 54 -3.89 31.87 -13.35
CA GLU A 54 -3.21 33.09 -12.89
C GLU A 54 -2.69 32.89 -11.44
N ARG A 55 -1.46 33.37 -11.15
CA ARG A 55 -0.90 33.37 -9.79
C ARG A 55 -1.68 34.35 -8.90
N PHE A 56 -2.48 33.82 -7.97
CA PHE A 56 -3.30 34.63 -7.08
C PHE A 56 -2.61 34.90 -5.74
N TYR A 57 -2.20 36.14 -5.47
CA TYR A 57 -2.01 36.63 -4.10
C TYR A 57 -3.39 36.97 -3.53
N GLY A 58 -3.89 36.16 -2.58
CA GLY A 58 -5.10 36.48 -1.81
C GLY A 58 -6.35 35.61 -2.05
N ALA A 59 -6.28 34.54 -2.84
CA ALA A 59 -7.40 33.58 -2.94
C ALA A 59 -7.52 32.77 -1.64
N LYS A 60 -8.76 32.59 -1.18
CA LYS A 60 -9.11 31.68 -0.08
C LYS A 60 -8.91 30.24 -0.54
N ILE A 61 -7.72 29.69 -0.30
CA ILE A 61 -7.37 28.32 -0.66
C ILE A 61 -7.68 27.38 0.50
N THR A 62 -8.53 26.38 0.29
CA THR A 62 -8.89 25.41 1.33
C THR A 62 -8.10 24.11 1.19
N ILE A 63 -8.08 23.30 2.25
CA ILE A 63 -7.40 22.00 2.21
C ILE A 63 -8.01 21.06 1.16
N SER A 64 -9.32 21.17 0.95
CA SER A 64 -10.07 20.35 -0.01
C SER A 64 -9.67 20.65 -1.44
N ILE A 65 -9.49 21.93 -1.79
CA ILE A 65 -9.03 22.32 -3.12
C ILE A 65 -7.62 21.75 -3.37
N LEU A 66 -6.71 21.88 -2.40
CA LEU A 66 -5.36 21.34 -2.54
C LEU A 66 -5.36 19.80 -2.65
N TYR A 67 -6.26 19.12 -1.96
CA TYR A 67 -6.36 17.66 -2.05
C TYR A 67 -6.91 17.18 -3.39
N GLU A 68 -7.90 17.86 -3.97
CA GLU A 68 -8.38 17.54 -5.31
C GLU A 68 -7.29 17.77 -6.37
N LEU A 69 -6.53 18.86 -6.26
CA LEU A 69 -5.36 19.10 -7.13
C LEU A 69 -4.29 18.00 -6.97
N LEU A 70 -4.06 17.51 -5.75
CA LEU A 70 -3.15 16.37 -5.52
C LEU A 70 -3.66 15.10 -6.21
N LYS A 71 -4.97 14.83 -6.17
CA LYS A 71 -5.59 13.67 -6.83
C LYS A 71 -5.46 13.75 -8.34
N GLU A 72 -5.64 14.93 -8.93
CA GLU A 72 -5.39 15.17 -10.36
C GLU A 72 -3.94 14.87 -10.72
N GLU A 73 -2.98 15.39 -9.95
CA GLU A 73 -1.55 15.09 -10.15
C GLU A 73 -1.25 13.60 -10.01
N ASP A 74 -1.82 12.91 -9.02
CA ASP A 74 -1.62 11.46 -8.83
C ASP A 74 -2.26 10.62 -9.97
N SER A 75 -3.38 11.08 -10.53
CA SER A 75 -4.04 10.47 -11.69
C SER A 75 -3.19 10.59 -12.96
N ILE A 76 -2.70 11.82 -13.25
CA ILE A 76 -1.81 12.11 -14.38
C ILE A 76 -0.52 11.27 -14.29
N ASN A 77 0.00 11.08 -13.09
CA ASN A 77 1.20 10.28 -12.84
C ASN A 77 0.93 8.77 -12.77
N HIS A 78 -0.28 8.31 -13.14
CA HIS A 78 -0.68 6.90 -13.15
C HIS A 78 -0.38 6.16 -11.84
N ARG A 79 -0.60 6.83 -10.70
CA ARG A 79 -0.42 6.20 -9.38
C ARG A 79 -1.37 5.03 -9.21
N LYS A 80 -0.93 4.01 -8.46
CA LYS A 80 -1.73 2.79 -8.23
C LYS A 80 -3.03 3.12 -7.48
N ALA A 81 -4.12 2.46 -7.85
CA ALA A 81 -5.41 2.59 -7.17
C ALA A 81 -5.31 2.35 -5.65
N SER A 82 -4.50 1.37 -5.21
CA SER A 82 -4.30 1.10 -3.78
C SER A 82 -3.59 2.24 -3.03
N TYR A 83 -2.69 2.96 -3.71
CA TYR A 83 -2.04 4.14 -3.16
C TYR A 83 -3.05 5.28 -3.03
N ILE A 84 -3.84 5.56 -4.07
CA ILE A 84 -4.89 6.60 -4.07
C ILE A 84 -5.89 6.34 -2.95
N ASN A 85 -6.41 5.10 -2.86
CA ASN A 85 -7.35 4.72 -1.81
C ASN A 85 -6.76 4.88 -0.40
N THR A 86 -5.46 4.66 -0.23
CA THR A 86 -4.79 4.91 1.06
C THR A 86 -4.75 6.40 1.38
N GLN A 87 -4.46 7.26 0.39
CA GLN A 87 -4.50 8.71 0.58
C GLN A 87 -5.92 9.18 0.90
N ASP A 88 -6.92 8.72 0.15
CA ASP A 88 -8.33 9.07 0.36
C ASP A 88 -8.81 8.68 1.75
N ASN A 89 -8.46 7.49 2.22
CA ASN A 89 -8.82 7.05 3.56
C ASN A 89 -8.18 7.93 4.63
N ASN A 90 -6.90 8.27 4.48
CA ASN A 90 -6.21 9.13 5.45
C ASN A 90 -6.76 10.56 5.42
N TYR A 91 -7.01 11.10 4.23
CA TYR A 91 -7.55 12.44 4.04
C TYR A 91 -8.94 12.56 4.68
N ASN A 92 -9.88 11.71 4.25
CA ASN A 92 -11.28 11.80 4.70
C ASN A 92 -11.41 11.53 6.20
N LYS A 93 -10.61 10.61 6.76
CA LYS A 93 -10.74 10.22 8.17
C LYS A 93 -10.00 11.13 9.15
N HIS A 94 -8.95 11.81 8.69
CA HIS A 94 -8.03 12.50 9.60
C HIS A 94 -7.79 13.96 9.27
N ILE A 95 -7.83 14.38 8.00
CA ILE A 95 -7.42 15.72 7.57
C ILE A 95 -8.64 16.61 7.26
N LYS A 96 -9.58 16.09 6.46
CA LYS A 96 -10.69 16.86 5.88
C LYS A 96 -11.46 17.65 6.93
N ASP A 97 -11.97 16.97 7.95
CA ASP A 97 -12.86 17.58 8.94
C ASP A 97 -12.10 18.54 9.87
N TYR A 98 -10.84 18.21 10.22
CA TYR A 98 -10.01 19.03 11.11
C TYR A 98 -9.75 20.43 10.51
N PHE A 99 -9.48 20.50 9.21
CA PHE A 99 -9.22 21.77 8.51
C PHE A 99 -10.46 22.33 7.79
N SER A 100 -11.66 21.79 8.03
CA SER A 100 -12.88 22.17 7.30
C SER A 100 -13.30 23.64 7.50
N MET A 101 -13.02 24.20 8.68
CA MET A 101 -13.33 25.58 9.03
C MET A 101 -12.25 26.58 8.59
N VAL A 102 -11.12 26.09 8.05
CA VAL A 102 -10.02 26.95 7.59
C VAL A 102 -10.33 27.44 6.17
N ASP A 103 -10.69 28.71 6.08
CA ASP A 103 -11.04 29.35 4.81
C ASP A 103 -9.81 29.66 3.93
N ASN A 104 -8.62 29.78 4.53
CA ASN A 104 -7.37 29.95 3.81
C ASN A 104 -6.20 29.23 4.51
N VAL A 105 -5.80 28.08 3.97
CA VAL A 105 -4.70 27.28 4.50
C VAL A 105 -3.32 27.91 4.31
N GLY A 106 -3.19 28.94 3.46
CA GLY A 106 -1.96 29.70 3.31
C GLY A 106 -1.60 30.56 4.53
N LYS A 107 -2.55 30.77 5.45
CA LYS A 107 -2.32 31.46 6.73
C LYS A 107 -1.87 30.53 7.86
N LEU A 108 -1.92 29.21 7.65
CA LEU A 108 -1.52 28.25 8.67
C LEU A 108 -0.02 28.35 8.94
N THR A 109 0.32 28.27 10.20
CA THR A 109 1.68 28.35 10.72
C THR A 109 2.22 26.96 11.04
N TYR A 110 3.49 26.88 11.41
CA TYR A 110 4.07 25.67 11.97
C TYR A 110 3.27 25.15 13.18
N GLU A 111 2.85 26.05 14.07
CA GLU A 111 2.18 25.69 15.31
C GLU A 111 0.81 25.03 15.05
N ASP A 112 0.06 25.53 14.06
CA ASP A 112 -1.22 24.92 13.68
C ASP A 112 -1.06 23.47 13.22
N ILE A 113 0.01 23.19 12.45
CA ILE A 113 0.31 21.84 11.98
C ILE A 113 0.85 20.95 13.11
N TYR A 114 1.59 21.54 14.06
CA TYR A 114 2.03 20.85 15.25
C TYR A 114 0.84 20.42 16.12
N GLN A 115 -0.11 21.32 16.37
CA GLN A 115 -1.34 21.02 17.12
C GLN A 115 -2.18 19.95 16.43
N PHE A 116 -2.26 19.95 15.09
CA PHE A 116 -2.88 18.85 14.36
C PHE A 116 -2.19 17.50 14.64
N ARG A 117 -0.85 17.46 14.68
CA ARG A 117 -0.12 16.23 14.99
C ARG A 117 -0.39 15.75 16.42
N GLU A 118 -0.47 16.66 17.40
CA GLU A 118 -0.80 16.31 18.78
C GLU A 118 -2.27 15.84 18.91
N HIS A 119 -3.20 16.44 18.17
CA HIS A 119 -4.57 15.94 18.04
C HIS A 119 -4.58 14.49 17.52
N LEU A 120 -3.77 14.16 16.52
CA LEU A 120 -3.66 12.77 16.02
C LEU A 120 -3.07 11.81 17.06
N ARG A 121 -2.21 12.26 17.98
CA ARG A 121 -1.67 11.43 19.07
C ARG A 121 -2.74 11.08 20.10
N GLN A 122 -3.71 11.96 20.32
CA GLN A 122 -4.83 11.72 21.23
C GLN A 122 -5.98 10.96 20.55
N LYS A 123 -6.05 10.97 19.21
CA LYS A 123 -7.11 10.29 18.46
C LYS A 123 -7.01 8.77 18.61
N VAL A 124 -8.12 8.17 19.01
CA VAL A 124 -8.28 6.71 19.13
C VAL A 124 -8.44 6.06 17.75
N ALA A 125 -7.82 4.90 17.56
CA ALA A 125 -7.92 4.15 16.32
C ALA A 125 -9.34 3.57 16.15
N LYS A 126 -9.83 3.54 14.90
CA LYS A 126 -11.17 2.98 14.61
C LYS A 126 -11.22 1.51 15.05
N ASN A 127 -12.25 1.14 15.82
CA ASN A 127 -12.47 -0.20 16.37
C ASN A 127 -11.36 -0.69 17.32
N SER A 128 -10.73 0.23 18.07
CA SER A 128 -9.75 -0.09 19.08
C SER A 128 -9.79 0.96 20.18
N ASP A 129 -9.48 0.60 21.41
CA ASP A 129 -9.33 1.57 22.51
C ASP A 129 -7.92 2.22 22.53
N LYS A 130 -7.06 1.86 21.56
CA LYS A 130 -5.68 2.33 21.50
C LYS A 130 -5.55 3.58 20.63
N PRO A 131 -4.64 4.51 20.98
CA PRO A 131 -4.28 5.63 20.13
C PRO A 131 -3.74 5.19 18.75
N LEU A 132 -3.76 6.12 17.78
CA LEU A 132 -3.12 5.89 16.49
C LEU A 132 -1.62 5.56 16.66
N SER A 133 -1.14 4.54 15.95
CA SER A 133 0.29 4.20 15.97
C SER A 133 1.13 5.34 15.39
N THR A 134 2.36 5.49 15.88
CA THR A 134 3.29 6.51 15.40
C THR A 134 3.53 6.45 13.89
N ASN A 135 3.60 5.24 13.33
CA ASN A 135 3.73 5.05 11.89
C ASN A 135 2.50 5.56 11.12
N THR A 136 1.29 5.35 11.65
CA THR A 136 0.05 5.89 11.07
C THR A 136 0.06 7.41 11.09
N ILE A 137 0.42 8.02 12.22
CA ILE A 137 0.51 9.49 12.36
C ILE A 137 1.52 10.04 11.36
N ASN A 138 2.72 9.45 11.28
CA ASN A 138 3.74 9.85 10.30
C ASN A 138 3.23 9.76 8.85
N LYS A 139 2.44 8.74 8.49
CA LYS A 139 1.84 8.62 7.15
C LYS A 139 0.81 9.73 6.87
N ILE A 140 -0.01 10.07 7.86
CA ILE A 140 -0.97 11.18 7.74
C ILE A 140 -0.22 12.51 7.57
N MET A 141 0.83 12.75 8.36
CA MET A 141 1.66 13.96 8.24
C MET A 141 2.40 14.04 6.90
N ILE A 142 2.85 12.91 6.36
CA ILE A 142 3.44 12.85 5.00
C ILE A 142 2.40 13.24 3.94
N LEU A 143 1.17 12.75 4.04
CA LEU A 143 0.09 13.16 3.14
C LEU A 143 -0.20 14.65 3.28
N LEU A 144 -0.36 15.14 4.51
CA LEU A 144 -0.61 16.56 4.76
C LEU A 144 0.47 17.44 4.14
N LYS A 145 1.75 17.08 4.35
CA LYS A 145 2.88 17.78 3.73
C LYS A 145 2.77 17.78 2.20
N LYS A 146 2.39 16.66 1.57
CA LYS A 146 2.20 16.59 0.10
C LYS A 146 1.09 17.52 -0.38
N ILE A 147 -0.03 17.59 0.35
CA ILE A 147 -1.14 18.50 0.05
C ILE A 147 -0.64 19.95 0.09
N PHE A 148 0.13 20.33 1.11
CA PHE A 148 0.72 21.66 1.17
C PHE A 148 1.82 21.90 0.12
N ASP A 149 2.57 20.87 -0.27
CA ASP A 149 3.57 20.99 -1.35
C ASP A 149 2.88 21.32 -2.70
N VAL A 150 1.64 20.86 -2.94
CA VAL A 150 0.85 21.26 -4.12
C VAL A 150 0.60 22.76 -4.11
N GLY A 151 0.13 23.31 -3.00
CA GLY A 151 -0.18 24.74 -2.93
C GLY A 151 1.06 25.62 -3.08
N LEU A 152 2.20 25.17 -2.54
CA LEU A 152 3.50 25.81 -2.76
C LEU A 152 3.90 25.81 -4.25
N ARG A 153 3.79 24.65 -4.95
CA ARG A 153 4.11 24.55 -6.38
C ARG A 153 3.20 25.42 -7.26
N LYS A 154 1.93 25.56 -6.89
CA LYS A 154 0.96 26.42 -7.57
C LYS A 154 1.12 27.91 -7.23
N GLY A 155 1.97 28.23 -6.25
CA GLY A 155 2.26 29.61 -5.85
C GLY A 155 1.17 30.25 -4.99
N TYR A 156 0.34 29.47 -4.29
CA TYR A 156 -0.69 30.01 -3.39
C TYR A 156 -0.11 30.59 -2.09
N TYR A 157 1.08 30.16 -1.70
CA TYR A 157 1.85 30.67 -0.57
C TYR A 157 3.34 30.36 -0.79
N SER A 158 4.21 31.07 -0.06
CA SER A 158 5.67 31.02 -0.23
C SER A 158 6.37 29.93 0.59
N SER A 159 5.68 29.32 1.56
CA SER A 159 6.26 28.29 2.42
C SER A 159 5.25 27.22 2.83
N ASN A 160 5.68 25.96 2.92
CA ASN A 160 4.87 24.86 3.42
C ASN A 160 4.94 24.81 4.97
N PRO A 161 3.82 25.00 5.69
CA PRO A 161 3.82 25.02 7.17
C PRO A 161 4.16 23.65 7.79
N ALA A 162 3.97 22.55 7.06
CA ALA A 162 4.33 21.20 7.49
C ALA A 162 5.81 20.85 7.23
N LYS A 163 6.61 21.72 6.60
CA LYS A 163 7.98 21.40 6.14
C LYS A 163 8.92 21.00 7.29
N LEU A 164 8.83 21.67 8.43
CA LEU A 164 9.74 21.51 9.55
C LEU A 164 9.25 20.51 10.62
N ILE A 165 8.05 19.94 10.43
CA ILE A 165 7.50 18.97 11.36
C ILE A 165 8.30 17.68 11.26
N LYS A 166 9.05 17.38 12.33
CA LYS A 166 9.82 16.13 12.44
C LYS A 166 8.88 14.95 12.54
N LYS A 167 9.28 13.83 11.92
CA LYS A 167 8.63 12.54 12.10
C LYS A 167 8.77 12.11 13.55
N LEU A 168 7.71 11.52 14.09
CA LEU A 168 7.74 10.89 15.38
C LEU A 168 8.60 9.60 15.31
N PRO A 169 9.37 9.27 16.36
CA PRO A 169 10.23 8.09 16.38
C PRO A 169 9.40 6.81 16.26
N ILE A 170 9.84 5.90 15.41
CA ILE A 170 9.19 4.59 15.22
C ILE A 170 10.08 3.55 15.89
N GLU A 171 9.58 2.94 16.97
CA GLU A 171 10.22 1.77 17.55
C GLU A 171 10.08 0.59 16.57
N LYS A 172 11.21 -0.05 16.26
CA LYS A 172 11.22 -1.29 15.49
C LYS A 172 10.82 -2.43 16.42
N THR A 173 9.62 -2.95 16.25
CA THR A 173 9.19 -4.15 17.00
C THR A 173 9.99 -5.36 16.56
N LYS A 174 10.43 -6.20 17.51
CA LYS A 174 11.09 -7.47 17.19
C LYS A 174 10.18 -8.33 16.31
N MET A 175 10.72 -8.73 15.18
CA MET A 175 10.03 -9.58 14.21
C MET A 175 9.72 -10.93 14.85
N GLN A 176 8.47 -11.37 14.72
CA GLN A 176 8.08 -12.69 15.16
C GLN A 176 8.19 -13.63 13.97
N PHE A 177 8.76 -14.81 14.19
CA PHE A 177 8.83 -15.90 13.25
C PHE A 177 8.69 -17.23 14.01
N TRP A 178 8.50 -18.30 13.25
CA TRP A 178 8.50 -19.68 13.74
C TRP A 178 9.73 -20.44 13.27
N THR A 179 10.23 -21.27 14.16
CA THR A 179 11.15 -22.37 13.86
C THR A 179 10.46 -23.49 13.10
N VAL A 180 11.24 -24.42 12.53
CA VAL A 180 10.70 -25.62 11.89
C VAL A 180 9.85 -26.45 12.86
N LYS A 181 10.26 -26.56 14.13
CA LYS A 181 9.53 -27.30 15.16
C LYS A 181 8.16 -26.68 15.45
N GLU A 182 8.10 -25.36 15.62
CA GLU A 182 6.83 -24.63 15.82
C GLU A 182 5.92 -24.75 14.59
N PHE A 183 6.51 -24.69 13.38
CA PHE A 183 5.75 -24.87 12.15
C PHE A 183 5.21 -26.30 12.00
N GLN A 184 5.98 -27.33 12.34
CA GLN A 184 5.50 -28.71 12.38
C GLN A 184 4.34 -28.87 13.36
N LYS A 185 4.44 -28.26 14.54
CA LYS A 185 3.34 -28.22 15.52
C LYS A 185 2.10 -27.54 14.96
N PHE A 186 2.26 -26.41 14.25
CA PHE A 186 1.15 -25.76 13.57
C PHE A 186 0.45 -26.68 12.55
N LEU A 187 1.21 -27.47 11.80
CA LEU A 187 0.66 -28.40 10.80
C LEU A 187 -0.17 -29.54 11.41
N THR A 188 -0.03 -29.84 12.71
CA THR A 188 -0.86 -30.85 13.39
C THR A 188 -2.22 -30.31 13.80
N LEU A 189 -2.45 -28.99 13.72
CA LEU A 189 -3.71 -28.37 14.12
C LEU A 189 -4.79 -28.42 13.03
N PHE A 190 -4.46 -28.87 11.82
CA PHE A 190 -5.37 -28.88 10.67
C PHE A 190 -6.19 -30.17 10.64
N GLU A 191 -7.49 -30.02 10.38
CA GLU A 191 -8.37 -31.16 10.13
C GLU A 191 -8.20 -31.71 8.71
N PRO A 192 -8.57 -32.97 8.43
CA PRO A 192 -8.44 -33.59 7.11
C PRO A 192 -9.11 -32.80 5.97
N GLU A 193 -10.23 -32.12 6.25
CA GLU A 193 -10.98 -31.31 5.28
C GLU A 193 -10.27 -29.99 4.94
N GLU A 194 -9.32 -29.57 5.77
CA GLU A 194 -8.57 -28.31 5.63
C GLU A 194 -7.22 -28.50 4.91
N TYR A 195 -7.04 -29.63 4.24
CA TYR A 195 -5.79 -30.01 3.58
C TYR A 195 -5.27 -28.94 2.59
N ASN A 196 -6.14 -28.31 1.81
CA ASN A 196 -5.74 -27.25 0.87
C ASN A 196 -5.16 -26.01 1.57
N ILE A 197 -5.64 -25.71 2.77
CA ILE A 197 -5.18 -24.60 3.60
C ILE A 197 -3.89 -24.98 4.31
N LYS A 198 -3.78 -26.23 4.77
CA LYS A 198 -2.53 -26.80 5.28
C LYS A 198 -1.42 -26.67 4.24
N LEU A 199 -1.70 -27.09 3.00
CA LEU A 199 -0.78 -27.01 1.87
C LEU A 199 -0.41 -25.55 1.53
N LEU A 200 -1.37 -24.61 1.59
CA LEU A 200 -1.08 -23.17 1.43
C LEU A 200 -0.03 -22.69 2.44
N PHE A 201 -0.18 -23.02 3.72
CA PHE A 201 0.79 -22.62 4.74
C PHE A 201 2.13 -23.33 4.62
N THR A 202 2.14 -24.60 4.19
CA THR A 202 3.37 -25.32 3.80
C THR A 202 4.12 -24.60 2.70
N VAL A 203 3.42 -24.22 1.62
CA VAL A 203 4.03 -23.45 0.53
C VAL A 203 4.56 -22.11 1.06
N LEU A 204 3.77 -21.34 1.81
CA LEU A 204 4.22 -20.05 2.36
C LEU A 204 5.50 -20.19 3.19
N PHE A 205 5.57 -21.21 4.04
CA PHE A 205 6.72 -21.45 4.92
C PHE A 205 7.99 -21.87 4.17
N PHE A 206 7.90 -22.74 3.16
CA PHE A 206 9.09 -23.27 2.46
C PHE A 206 9.53 -22.45 1.23
N THR A 207 8.70 -21.50 0.79
CA THR A 207 8.99 -20.66 -0.38
C THR A 207 9.15 -19.18 -0.04
N GLY A 208 8.64 -18.73 1.12
CA GLY A 208 8.64 -17.32 1.49
C GLY A 208 7.75 -16.44 0.61
N LEU A 209 6.78 -17.03 -0.08
CA LEU A 209 5.79 -16.29 -0.86
C LEU A 209 4.98 -15.33 0.03
N ARG A 210 4.57 -14.20 -0.54
CA ARG A 210 3.53 -13.38 0.09
C ARG A 210 2.19 -14.09 -0.09
N LEU A 211 1.27 -13.95 0.87
CA LEU A 211 -0.08 -14.55 0.77
C LEU A 211 -0.78 -14.18 -0.55
N GLY A 212 -0.69 -12.92 -0.98
CA GLY A 212 -1.27 -12.50 -2.26
C GLY A 212 -0.64 -13.17 -3.48
N GLU A 213 0.67 -13.47 -3.43
CA GLU A 213 1.37 -14.21 -4.50
C GLU A 213 0.88 -15.66 -4.52
N ALA A 214 0.85 -16.33 -3.35
CA ALA A 214 0.38 -17.71 -3.23
C ALA A 214 -1.09 -17.88 -3.69
N LEU A 215 -1.98 -16.96 -3.30
CA LEU A 215 -3.39 -16.98 -3.74
C LEU A 215 -3.58 -16.65 -5.22
N ALA A 216 -2.58 -16.05 -5.87
CA ALA A 216 -2.65 -15.77 -7.30
C ALA A 216 -2.16 -16.94 -8.15
N LEU A 217 -1.48 -17.93 -7.57
CA LEU A 217 -0.94 -19.06 -8.32
C LEU A 217 -2.05 -19.88 -8.96
N THR A 218 -1.84 -20.21 -10.23
CA THR A 218 -2.56 -21.20 -11.02
C THR A 218 -1.64 -22.36 -11.35
N TRP A 219 -2.17 -23.52 -11.75
CA TRP A 219 -1.32 -24.67 -12.11
C TRP A 219 -0.37 -24.38 -13.28
N GLN A 220 -0.73 -23.46 -14.19
CA GLN A 220 0.17 -22.97 -15.24
C GLN A 220 1.44 -22.28 -14.73
N ASP A 221 1.46 -21.81 -13.48
CA ASP A 221 2.63 -21.18 -12.88
C ASP A 221 3.61 -22.19 -12.26
N ILE A 222 3.26 -23.48 -12.23
CA ILE A 222 4.08 -24.52 -11.61
C ILE A 222 4.62 -25.45 -12.70
N ASP A 223 5.95 -25.46 -12.83
CA ASP A 223 6.65 -26.39 -13.70
C ASP A 223 7.16 -27.56 -12.86
N PHE A 224 6.43 -28.68 -12.93
CA PHE A 224 6.75 -29.90 -12.21
C PHE A 224 8.00 -30.62 -12.75
N SER A 225 8.37 -30.40 -14.02
CA SER A 225 9.58 -31.01 -14.59
C SER A 225 10.85 -30.41 -13.99
N SER A 226 10.85 -29.09 -13.78
CA SER A 226 11.95 -28.35 -13.17
C SER A 226 11.74 -28.06 -11.68
N ASN A 227 10.68 -28.58 -11.06
CA ASN A 227 10.26 -28.30 -9.68
C ASN A 227 10.29 -26.80 -9.35
N THR A 228 9.68 -25.97 -10.21
CA THR A 228 9.80 -24.51 -10.12
C THR A 228 8.44 -23.82 -10.12
N ILE A 229 8.25 -22.87 -9.20
CA ILE A 229 7.09 -21.98 -9.15
C ILE A 229 7.45 -20.63 -9.77
N HIS A 230 6.65 -20.17 -10.74
CA HIS A 230 6.82 -18.91 -11.46
C HIS A 230 5.90 -17.86 -10.85
N ILE A 231 6.48 -16.87 -10.18
CA ILE A 231 5.71 -15.82 -9.53
C ILE A 231 5.67 -14.61 -10.44
N THR A 232 4.51 -14.35 -11.04
CA THR A 232 4.30 -13.26 -12.00
C THR A 232 3.15 -12.32 -11.59
N LYS A 233 2.35 -12.75 -10.62
CA LYS A 233 1.08 -12.12 -10.24
C LYS A 233 0.85 -12.18 -8.73
N SER A 234 0.04 -11.25 -8.23
CA SER A 234 -0.41 -11.21 -6.84
C SER A 234 -1.84 -10.72 -6.76
N VAL A 235 -2.62 -11.36 -5.89
CA VAL A 235 -3.96 -10.95 -5.50
C VAL A 235 -3.88 -9.83 -4.46
N TYR A 236 -4.74 -8.82 -4.60
CA TYR A 236 -5.03 -7.83 -3.57
C TYR A 236 -6.53 -7.52 -3.52
N VAL A 237 -7.02 -7.14 -2.35
CA VAL A 237 -8.43 -6.77 -2.15
C VAL A 237 -8.54 -5.26 -2.07
N ASN A 238 -9.51 -4.69 -2.77
CA ASN A 238 -9.79 -3.27 -2.77
C ASN A 238 -11.29 -3.03 -2.68
N LYS A 239 -11.77 -2.34 -1.63
CA LYS A 239 -13.19 -2.09 -1.37
C LYS A 239 -14.06 -3.37 -1.47
N GLY A 240 -13.53 -4.51 -1.01
CA GLY A 240 -14.22 -5.80 -1.07
C GLY A 240 -14.08 -6.56 -2.39
N VAL A 241 -13.50 -5.94 -3.42
CA VAL A 241 -13.28 -6.56 -4.74
C VAL A 241 -11.87 -7.14 -4.83
N THR A 242 -11.76 -8.38 -5.26
CA THR A 242 -10.49 -9.07 -5.51
C THR A 242 -9.93 -8.64 -6.86
N HIS A 243 -8.67 -8.19 -6.87
CA HIS A 243 -7.94 -7.83 -8.09
C HIS A 243 -6.67 -8.66 -8.20
N ILE A 244 -6.32 -9.04 -9.43
CA ILE A 244 -5.03 -9.64 -9.75
C ILE A 244 -4.19 -8.56 -10.43
N SER A 245 -3.01 -8.27 -9.88
CA SER A 245 -2.02 -7.42 -10.54
C SER A 245 -0.76 -8.21 -10.85
N THR A 246 -0.15 -7.92 -11.99
CA THR A 246 1.20 -8.38 -12.31
C THR A 246 2.20 -7.84 -11.29
N THR A 247 3.26 -8.60 -11.03
CA THR A 247 4.39 -8.16 -10.22
C THR A 247 5.16 -7.08 -11.00
N LYS A 248 4.80 -5.81 -10.78
CA LYS A 248 5.27 -4.66 -11.57
C LYS A 248 6.78 -4.36 -11.52
N THR A 249 7.59 -5.13 -10.79
CA THR A 249 9.04 -4.93 -10.72
C THR A 249 9.76 -6.18 -11.19
N LYS A 250 10.91 -6.02 -11.89
CA LYS A 250 11.79 -7.14 -12.27
C LYS A 250 12.10 -8.05 -11.07
N ALA A 251 12.26 -7.47 -9.88
CA ALA A 251 12.50 -8.22 -8.64
C ALA A 251 11.26 -8.99 -8.10
N GLY A 252 10.04 -8.57 -8.48
CA GLY A 252 8.80 -9.24 -8.08
C GLY A 252 8.50 -10.47 -8.94
N THR A 253 8.86 -10.42 -10.23
CA THR A 253 8.78 -11.56 -11.14
C THR A 253 9.97 -12.48 -10.91
N ARG A 254 9.75 -13.67 -10.38
CA ARG A 254 10.84 -14.59 -10.02
C ARG A 254 10.44 -16.05 -10.16
N ARG A 255 11.45 -16.92 -10.23
CA ARG A 255 11.29 -18.37 -10.21
C ARG A 255 11.84 -18.89 -8.88
N ILE A 256 11.07 -19.73 -8.20
CA ILE A 256 11.48 -20.39 -6.96
C ILE A 256 11.54 -21.88 -7.21
N VAL A 257 12.74 -22.45 -7.09
CA VAL A 257 12.92 -23.90 -7.06
C VAL A 257 12.42 -24.43 -5.71
N ILE A 258 11.58 -25.46 -5.77
CA ILE A 258 11.02 -26.18 -4.63
C ILE A 258 11.60 -27.58 -4.55
N ASN A 259 11.60 -28.17 -3.35
CA ASN A 259 12.07 -29.53 -3.16
C ASN A 259 11.07 -30.55 -3.74
N LYS A 260 11.58 -31.74 -4.09
CA LYS A 260 10.79 -32.83 -4.68
C LYS A 260 9.56 -33.20 -3.86
N LYS A 261 9.67 -33.18 -2.52
CA LYS A 261 8.55 -33.51 -1.63
C LYS A 261 7.39 -32.52 -1.75
N LEU A 262 7.67 -31.21 -1.75
CA LEU A 262 6.62 -30.19 -1.93
C LEU A 262 6.03 -30.26 -3.34
N SER A 263 6.86 -30.53 -4.35
CA SER A 263 6.40 -30.74 -5.73
C SER A 263 5.43 -31.91 -5.81
N GLN A 264 5.75 -33.04 -5.17
CA GLN A 264 4.86 -34.21 -5.12
C GLN A 264 3.54 -33.90 -4.40
N GLU A 265 3.58 -33.23 -3.24
CA GLU A 265 2.37 -32.82 -2.52
C GLU A 265 1.47 -31.90 -3.38
N LEU A 266 2.07 -31.01 -4.18
CA LEU A 266 1.35 -30.17 -5.13
C LEU A 266 0.73 -30.96 -6.29
N GLN A 267 1.43 -31.95 -6.86
CA GLN A 267 0.88 -32.83 -7.90
C GLN A 267 -0.28 -33.68 -7.40
N ASP A 268 -0.16 -34.22 -6.18
CA ASP A 268 -1.21 -35.04 -5.58
C ASP A 268 -2.45 -34.18 -5.30
N TRP A 269 -2.23 -32.93 -4.86
CA TRP A 269 -3.29 -31.96 -4.70
C TRP A 269 -3.93 -31.54 -6.04
N GLU A 270 -3.16 -31.35 -7.11
CA GLU A 270 -3.68 -31.04 -8.45
C GLU A 270 -4.68 -32.11 -8.91
N LYS A 271 -4.32 -33.39 -8.76
CA LYS A 271 -5.20 -34.51 -9.08
C LYS A 271 -6.47 -34.51 -8.23
N ARG A 272 -6.34 -34.31 -6.92
CA ARG A 272 -7.49 -34.25 -6.00
C ARG A 272 -8.41 -33.08 -6.31
N GLN A 273 -7.85 -31.90 -6.56
CA GLN A 273 -8.62 -30.71 -6.91
C GLN A 273 -9.35 -30.89 -8.24
N LYS A 274 -8.69 -31.47 -9.25
CA LYS A 274 -9.31 -31.76 -10.55
C LYS A 274 -10.56 -32.62 -10.36
N HIS A 275 -10.46 -33.71 -9.59
CA HIS A 275 -11.60 -34.57 -9.30
C HIS A 275 -12.72 -33.84 -8.53
N LEU A 276 -12.37 -33.02 -7.53
CA LEU A 276 -13.37 -32.24 -6.77
C LEU A 276 -14.12 -31.22 -7.61
N LEU A 277 -13.50 -30.71 -8.68
CA LEU A 277 -14.03 -29.57 -9.46
C LEU A 277 -14.40 -29.92 -10.90
N GLU A 278 -14.31 -31.19 -11.30
CA GLU A 278 -14.57 -31.64 -12.67
C GLU A 278 -15.98 -31.30 -13.16
N GLN A 279 -16.96 -31.24 -12.25
CA GLN A 279 -18.35 -30.87 -12.58
C GLN A 279 -18.54 -29.37 -12.84
N PHE A 280 -17.57 -28.54 -12.45
CA PHE A 280 -17.70 -27.07 -12.49
C PHE A 280 -16.78 -26.42 -13.53
N THR A 281 -15.74 -27.11 -13.99
CA THR A 281 -14.78 -26.57 -14.97
C THR A 281 -14.12 -27.67 -15.79
N ASN A 282 -14.01 -27.43 -17.09
CA ASN A 282 -13.28 -28.30 -18.02
C ASN A 282 -11.78 -27.93 -18.08
N ASN A 283 -11.40 -26.76 -17.58
CA ASN A 283 -10.02 -26.29 -17.57
C ASN A 283 -9.52 -26.18 -16.13
N SER A 284 -8.84 -27.24 -15.67
CA SER A 284 -8.23 -27.28 -14.34
C SER A 284 -6.98 -26.41 -14.26
N LEU A 285 -6.27 -26.15 -15.36
CA LEU A 285 -4.99 -25.45 -15.35
C LEU A 285 -5.09 -23.98 -14.91
N THR A 286 -6.24 -23.36 -15.14
CA THR A 286 -6.50 -21.95 -14.78
C THR A 286 -7.03 -21.78 -13.35
N LEU A 287 -7.26 -22.87 -12.63
CA LEU A 287 -7.74 -22.84 -11.25
C LEU A 287 -6.67 -22.32 -10.29
N GLN A 288 -7.09 -21.63 -9.23
CA GLN A 288 -6.15 -21.28 -8.17
C GLN A 288 -5.64 -22.56 -7.50
N VAL A 289 -4.32 -22.63 -7.25
CA VAL A 289 -3.68 -23.83 -6.70
C VAL A 289 -4.38 -24.31 -5.43
N PHE A 290 -4.77 -23.40 -4.53
CA PHE A 290 -5.30 -23.79 -3.21
C PHE A 290 -6.83 -23.85 -3.12
N GLN A 291 -7.57 -23.57 -4.19
CA GLN A 291 -9.04 -23.63 -4.12
C GLN A 291 -9.55 -25.07 -4.01
N ASN A 292 -10.62 -25.29 -3.25
CA ASN A 292 -11.26 -26.60 -3.08
C ASN A 292 -12.76 -26.57 -3.39
N SER A 293 -13.26 -25.45 -3.89
CA SER A 293 -14.65 -25.23 -4.29
C SER A 293 -14.69 -24.43 -5.60
N PRO A 294 -15.85 -24.33 -6.28
CA PRO A 294 -16.00 -23.47 -7.46
C PRO A 294 -15.73 -21.98 -7.17
N ILE A 295 -15.72 -21.59 -5.90
CA ILE A 295 -15.46 -20.23 -5.45
C ILE A 295 -13.97 -20.10 -5.13
N THR A 296 -13.34 -19.10 -5.75
CA THR A 296 -11.95 -18.74 -5.49
C THR A 296 -11.69 -18.37 -4.03
N ILE A 297 -10.50 -18.69 -3.54
CA ILE A 297 -10.11 -18.38 -2.16
C ILE A 297 -9.76 -16.90 -2.05
N THR A 298 -10.40 -16.23 -1.09
CA THR A 298 -10.11 -14.83 -0.80
C THR A 298 -9.14 -14.69 0.38
N LYS A 299 -8.38 -13.60 0.38
CA LYS A 299 -7.48 -13.25 1.48
C LYS A 299 -8.21 -13.21 2.84
N ASN A 300 -9.41 -12.63 2.87
CA ASN A 300 -10.21 -12.52 4.09
C ASN A 300 -10.66 -13.89 4.62
N ALA A 301 -10.98 -14.84 3.73
CA ALA A 301 -11.32 -16.20 4.11
C ALA A 301 -10.13 -16.89 4.80
N ILE A 302 -8.94 -16.77 4.21
CA ILE A 302 -7.70 -17.32 4.80
C ILE A 302 -7.37 -16.66 6.13
N GLU A 303 -7.49 -15.33 6.26
CA GLU A 303 -7.23 -14.64 7.53
C GLU A 303 -8.18 -15.12 8.64
N LYS A 304 -9.47 -15.33 8.34
CA LYS A 304 -10.43 -15.88 9.29
C LYS A 304 -10.11 -17.32 9.68
N GLN A 305 -9.78 -18.16 8.70
CA GLN A 305 -9.49 -19.57 8.95
C GLN A 305 -8.17 -19.75 9.71
N TYR A 306 -7.13 -18.98 9.37
CA TYR A 306 -5.88 -18.94 10.11
C TYR A 306 -6.11 -18.61 11.59
N LYS A 307 -6.95 -17.60 11.87
CA LYS A 307 -7.30 -17.23 13.24
C LYS A 307 -7.99 -18.38 13.99
N LYS A 308 -8.89 -19.12 13.34
CA LYS A 308 -9.54 -20.29 13.96
C LYS A 308 -8.54 -21.41 14.24
N ILE A 309 -7.66 -21.74 13.28
CA ILE A 309 -6.70 -22.84 13.41
C ILE A 309 -5.65 -22.54 14.48
N ILE A 310 -5.09 -21.32 14.49
CA ILE A 310 -4.09 -20.93 15.50
C ILE A 310 -4.69 -20.91 16.92
N GLU A 311 -6.00 -20.70 17.06
CA GLU A 311 -6.69 -20.73 18.36
C GLU A 311 -6.89 -22.15 18.91
N ARG A 312 -6.67 -23.20 18.11
CA ARG A 312 -6.74 -24.61 18.56
C ARG A 312 -5.59 -25.01 19.49
N ASP A 313 -4.48 -24.27 19.48
CA ASP A 313 -3.37 -24.48 20.42
C ASP A 313 -2.93 -23.14 21.04
N SER A 314 -3.28 -22.94 22.29
CA SER A 314 -2.94 -21.73 23.06
C SER A 314 -1.46 -21.62 23.40
N THR A 315 -0.70 -22.72 23.34
CA THR A 315 0.73 -22.75 23.66
C THR A 315 1.61 -22.37 22.47
N LEU A 316 1.06 -22.42 21.25
CA LEU A 316 1.78 -22.02 20.06
C LEU A 316 1.84 -20.49 19.96
N LYS A 317 3.06 -19.98 19.80
CA LYS A 317 3.33 -18.57 19.59
C LYS A 317 2.52 -18.03 18.40
N LYS A 318 1.75 -16.97 18.59
CA LYS A 318 0.97 -16.35 17.51
C LYS A 318 1.86 -15.47 16.63
N ILE A 319 1.85 -15.72 15.33
CA ILE A 319 2.49 -14.88 14.31
C ILE A 319 1.44 -14.39 13.31
N ARG A 320 1.78 -13.42 12.46
CA ARG A 320 0.90 -12.99 11.35
C ARG A 320 1.15 -13.88 10.14
N ILE A 321 0.21 -13.93 9.19
CA ILE A 321 0.43 -14.70 7.95
C ILE A 321 1.64 -14.18 7.16
N HIS A 322 1.92 -12.88 7.20
CA HIS A 322 3.13 -12.34 6.56
C HIS A 322 4.42 -12.86 7.22
N ASP A 323 4.36 -13.26 8.49
CA ASP A 323 5.52 -13.68 9.25
C ASP A 323 5.99 -15.10 8.85
N PHE A 324 5.20 -15.90 8.11
CA PHE A 324 5.70 -17.15 7.49
C PHE A 324 6.85 -16.88 6.53
N ARG A 325 6.84 -15.74 5.84
CA ARG A 325 7.95 -15.30 5.01
C ARG A 325 9.18 -14.93 5.84
N HIS A 326 8.97 -14.38 7.03
CA HIS A 326 10.05 -14.11 7.98
C HIS A 326 10.62 -15.41 8.56
N SER A 327 9.76 -16.41 8.82
CA SER A 327 10.19 -17.77 9.18
C SER A 327 11.03 -18.41 8.09
N HIS A 328 10.59 -18.32 6.82
CA HIS A 328 11.36 -18.82 5.68
C HIS A 328 12.74 -18.15 5.58
N ALA A 329 12.79 -16.82 5.71
CA ALA A 329 14.04 -16.08 5.68
C ALA A 329 14.95 -16.48 6.85
N SER A 330 14.42 -16.53 8.08
CA SER A 330 15.17 -16.95 9.27
C SER A 330 15.70 -18.37 9.14
N LEU A 331 14.94 -19.29 8.52
CA LEU A 331 15.37 -20.65 8.27
C LEU A 331 16.60 -20.68 7.37
N LEU A 332 16.55 -20.01 6.22
CA LEU A 332 17.68 -19.97 5.28
C LEU A 332 18.92 -19.33 5.91
N ILE A 333 18.73 -18.26 6.69
CA ILE A 333 19.83 -17.57 7.36
C ILE A 333 20.49 -18.47 8.40
N ASN A 334 19.70 -19.18 9.20
CA ASN A 334 20.22 -20.15 10.17
C ASN A 334 20.91 -21.34 9.49
N GLN A 335 20.56 -21.64 8.23
CA GLN A 335 21.25 -22.63 7.40
C GLN A 335 22.54 -22.10 6.75
N GLY A 336 22.88 -20.82 6.95
CA GLY A 336 24.11 -20.21 6.47
C GLY A 336 24.03 -19.58 5.07
N GLU A 337 22.83 -19.48 4.49
CA GLU A 337 22.62 -18.95 3.14
C GLU A 337 22.98 -17.48 3.00
N ASP A 338 23.50 -17.10 1.83
CA ASP A 338 23.94 -15.74 1.55
C ASP A 338 22.78 -14.73 1.45
N TYR A 339 23.05 -13.48 1.83
CA TYR A 339 22.07 -12.39 1.78
C TYR A 339 21.47 -12.18 0.38
N LEU A 340 22.27 -12.35 -0.67
CA LEU A 340 21.85 -12.17 -2.06
C LEU A 340 20.88 -13.28 -2.46
N VAL A 341 21.18 -14.53 -2.13
CA VAL A 341 20.31 -15.69 -2.36
C VAL A 341 18.96 -15.51 -1.66
N VAL A 342 18.98 -15.11 -0.38
CA VAL A 342 17.76 -14.85 0.39
C VAL A 342 16.98 -13.68 -0.23
N LYS A 343 17.63 -12.58 -0.60
CA LYS A 343 17.00 -11.41 -1.25
C LYS A 343 16.33 -11.81 -2.57
N GLU A 344 17.01 -12.56 -3.43
CA GLU A 344 16.49 -13.01 -4.73
C GLU A 344 15.30 -13.94 -4.56
N ARG A 345 15.43 -14.96 -3.70
CA ARG A 345 14.34 -15.91 -3.41
C ARG A 345 13.10 -15.22 -2.86
N LEU A 346 13.29 -14.22 -1.99
CA LEU A 346 12.20 -13.43 -1.44
C LEU A 346 11.66 -12.40 -2.47
N GLY A 347 12.44 -11.98 -3.47
CA GLY A 347 12.05 -10.91 -4.38
C GLY A 347 12.03 -9.54 -3.69
N HIS A 348 13.06 -9.25 -2.89
CA HIS A 348 13.28 -7.91 -2.34
C HIS A 348 13.95 -7.01 -3.37
N ALA A 349 13.36 -5.84 -3.63
CA ALA A 349 13.91 -4.87 -4.56
C ALA A 349 15.26 -4.30 -4.10
N SER A 350 15.47 -4.19 -2.79
CA SER A 350 16.72 -3.74 -2.19
C SER A 350 17.28 -4.79 -1.24
N ILE A 351 18.60 -5.00 -1.30
CA ILE A 351 19.32 -5.83 -0.33
C ILE A 351 19.25 -5.24 1.08
N THR A 352 19.18 -3.91 1.20
CA THR A 352 19.03 -3.20 2.48
C THR A 352 17.78 -3.66 3.21
N THR A 353 16.69 -3.98 2.49
CA THR A 353 15.49 -4.54 3.13
C THR A 353 15.79 -5.88 3.80
N THR A 354 16.56 -6.76 3.17
CA THR A 354 16.97 -8.04 3.77
C THR A 354 17.91 -7.81 4.95
N ILE A 355 18.92 -6.96 4.80
CA ILE A 355 19.92 -6.67 5.85
C ILE A 355 19.26 -5.99 7.05
N ASP A 356 18.50 -4.91 6.85
CA ASP A 356 17.82 -4.18 7.93
C ASP A 356 16.85 -5.07 8.72
N THR A 357 16.30 -6.09 8.05
CA THR A 357 15.31 -6.99 8.64
C THR A 357 15.96 -8.16 9.36
N TYR A 358 17.01 -8.75 8.80
CA TYR A 358 17.52 -10.05 9.27
C TYR A 358 19.01 -10.08 9.64
N SER A 359 19.74 -8.99 9.52
CA SER A 359 21.19 -8.94 9.86
C SER A 359 21.51 -9.53 11.24
N HIS A 360 20.66 -9.27 12.23
CA HIS A 360 20.81 -9.79 13.60
C HIS A 360 20.68 -11.32 13.76
N LEU A 361 20.18 -12.03 12.74
CA LEU A 361 20.05 -13.48 12.75
C LEU A 361 21.27 -14.20 12.18
N TYR A 362 22.15 -13.47 11.49
CA TYR A 362 23.34 -14.07 10.90
C TYR A 362 24.38 -14.35 11.99
N PRO A 363 24.93 -15.58 12.06
CA PRO A 363 26.06 -15.87 12.92
C PRO A 363 27.23 -14.94 12.60
N SER A 364 27.94 -14.48 13.62
CA SER A 364 29.21 -13.79 13.40
C SER A 364 30.20 -14.75 12.74
N LYS A 365 30.50 -14.54 11.46
CA LYS A 365 31.49 -15.33 10.72
C LYS A 365 32.94 -14.92 11.01
N GLN A 366 33.17 -14.02 11.99
CA GLN A 366 34.50 -13.53 12.34
C GLN A 366 35.42 -14.66 12.81
N LYS A 367 34.90 -15.60 13.61
CA LYS A 367 35.67 -16.74 14.11
C LYS A 367 35.97 -17.75 13.00
N ASP A 368 34.95 -18.20 12.28
CA ASP A 368 35.12 -19.10 11.13
C ASP A 368 36.06 -18.53 10.05
N LEU A 369 36.09 -17.20 9.89
CA LEU A 369 37.00 -16.54 8.97
C LEU A 369 38.44 -16.57 9.50
N ALA A 370 38.64 -16.33 10.79
CA ALA A 370 39.96 -16.43 11.42
C ALA A 370 40.49 -17.86 11.33
N ASP A 371 39.67 -18.87 11.67
CA ASP A 371 40.05 -20.28 11.60
C ASP A 371 40.47 -20.69 10.16
N LYS A 372 39.78 -20.16 9.13
CA LYS A 372 40.15 -20.39 7.72
C LYS A 372 41.44 -19.69 7.28
N LEU A 373 41.82 -18.59 7.94
CA LEU A 373 43.07 -17.91 7.67
C LEU A 373 44.25 -18.62 8.35
N ASP A 374 44.01 -19.26 9.50
CA ASP A 374 44.99 -20.14 10.14
C ASP A 374 45.33 -21.34 9.25
N ASP A 375 44.35 -21.92 8.53
CA ASP A 375 44.59 -22.99 7.54
C ASP A 375 45.45 -22.56 6.33
N LEU A 376 45.72 -21.25 6.17
CA LEU A 376 46.54 -20.68 5.08
C LEU A 376 47.95 -20.26 5.54
N LEU A 377 48.24 -20.37 6.84
CA LEU A 377 49.56 -20.16 7.44
C LEU A 377 50.24 -21.50 7.70
#